data_AF-A0A917P8I1-F1
#
_entry.id   AF-A0A917P8I1-F1
#
_cell.length_a   1.000
_cell.length_b   1.000
_cell.length_c   1.000
_cell.angle_alpha   90.00
_cell.angle_beta   90.00
_cell.angle_gamma   90.00
#
_symmetry.space_group_name_H-M   'P 1'
#
loop_
_entity.id
_entity.type
_entity.pdbx_description
1 polymer ?
#
loop_
_entity_poly.entity_id
_entity_poly.type
_entity_poly.pdbx_seq_one_letter_code
_entity_poly.pdbx_strand_id
1 'polypeptide(L)'
;MGGSSKLWYDEVWAEARAPEPTPAQHASLLAKRPYGLRHAAVSTWLGSGVEPQVVAARAGHGVAVLFRVYAKCLDGAFANANPRIEAARRNGR
;
A
#
# COMPACT_ATOMS: atom_id res chain seq x y z
N MET A 1 -27.17 -5.89 26.11
CA MET A 1 -25.88 -6.55 25.80
C MET A 1 -24.95 -5.53 25.17
N GLY A 2 -23.67 -5.48 25.55
CA GLY A 2 -22.70 -4.51 25.04
C GLY A 2 -21.32 -5.13 24.86
N GLY A 3 -21.14 -5.91 23.79
CA GLY A 3 -19.85 -6.49 23.42
C GLY A 3 -18.96 -5.48 22.72
N SER A 4 -17.69 -5.37 23.12
CA SER A 4 -16.73 -4.38 22.61
C SER A 4 -16.58 -4.45 21.08
N SER A 5 -16.78 -3.31 20.41
CA SER A 5 -16.90 -3.18 18.95
C SER A 5 -15.65 -3.48 18.11
N LYS A 6 -14.62 -4.08 18.71
CA LYS A 6 -13.38 -4.50 18.04
C LYS A 6 -13.30 -6.01 17.83
N LEU A 7 -13.90 -6.80 18.73
CA LEU A 7 -13.84 -8.27 18.67
C LEU A 7 -14.56 -8.78 17.42
N TRP A 8 -15.83 -8.42 17.23
CA TRP A 8 -16.61 -8.81 16.04
C TRP A 8 -15.95 -8.40 14.71
N TYR A 9 -15.21 -7.29 14.70
CA TYR A 9 -14.56 -6.77 13.49
C TYR A 9 -13.27 -7.52 13.16
N ASP A 10 -12.44 -7.83 14.18
CA ASP A 10 -11.26 -8.69 13.99
C ASP A 10 -11.67 -10.17 13.73
N GLU A 11 -12.82 -10.65 14.25
CA GLU A 11 -13.43 -11.98 13.98
C GLU A 11 -13.94 -12.11 12.54
N VAL A 12 -14.83 -11.21 12.10
CA VAL A 12 -15.35 -11.19 10.70
C VAL A 12 -14.20 -11.02 9.70
N TRP A 13 -13.14 -10.29 10.07
CA TRP A 13 -11.92 -10.23 9.25
C TRP A 13 -11.15 -11.55 9.20
N ALA A 14 -11.07 -12.29 10.30
CA ALA A 14 -10.40 -13.60 10.31
C ALA A 14 -11.13 -14.62 9.42
N GLU A 15 -12.47 -14.61 9.44
CA GLU A 15 -13.31 -15.41 8.54
C GLU A 15 -13.11 -15.00 7.07
N ALA A 16 -13.24 -13.71 6.75
CA ALA A 16 -13.04 -13.19 5.40
C ALA A 16 -11.61 -13.40 4.85
N ARG A 17 -10.60 -13.48 5.73
CA ARG A 17 -9.20 -13.78 5.38
C ARG A 17 -8.95 -15.27 5.12
N ALA A 18 -9.83 -16.18 5.54
CA ALA A 18 -9.57 -17.62 5.47
C ALA A 18 -9.29 -18.16 4.05
N PRO A 19 -10.07 -17.85 2.99
CA PRO A 19 -10.04 -18.61 1.73
C PRO A 19 -8.99 -18.16 0.68
N GLU A 20 -8.50 -16.93 0.71
CA GLU A 20 -7.63 -16.39 -0.37
C GLU A 20 -6.12 -16.68 -0.24
N PRO A 21 -5.46 -16.50 0.92
CA PRO A 21 -4.00 -16.53 0.99
C PRO A 21 -3.43 -17.96 1.01
N THR A 22 -2.32 -18.17 0.31
CA THR A 22 -1.51 -19.39 0.49
C THR A 22 -1.03 -19.54 1.95
N PRO A 23 -0.70 -20.74 2.45
CA PRO A 23 -0.23 -20.94 3.82
C PRO A 23 0.95 -20.03 4.22
N ALA A 24 1.88 -19.77 3.30
CA ALA A 24 2.99 -18.84 3.52
C ALA A 24 2.53 -17.37 3.66
N GLN A 25 1.57 -16.93 2.82
CA GLN A 25 0.96 -15.60 2.95
C GLN A 25 0.11 -15.48 4.23
N HIS A 26 -0.53 -16.57 4.67
CA HIS A 26 -1.28 -16.62 5.93
C HIS A 26 -0.39 -16.52 7.16
N ALA A 27 0.77 -17.19 7.16
CA ALA A 27 1.79 -17.07 8.21
C ALA A 27 2.47 -15.69 8.22
N SER A 28 2.53 -15.01 7.07
CA SER A 28 3.09 -13.67 6.95
C SER A 28 2.23 -12.58 7.62
N LEU A 29 2.80 -11.38 7.76
CA LEU A 29 2.08 -10.21 8.29
C LEU A 29 0.99 -9.65 7.34
N LEU A 30 0.92 -10.11 6.08
CA LEU A 30 0.22 -9.47 4.95
C LEU A 30 -1.21 -9.00 5.27
N ALA A 31 -2.18 -9.92 5.29
CA ALA A 31 -3.58 -9.61 5.58
C ALA A 31 -3.91 -9.65 7.09
N LYS A 32 -2.90 -9.59 7.98
CA LYS A 32 -3.08 -9.84 9.43
C LYS A 32 -4.06 -8.89 10.12
N ARG A 33 -4.29 -7.70 9.56
CA ARG A 33 -5.39 -6.78 9.89
C ARG A 33 -5.91 -6.14 8.59
N PRO A 34 -7.16 -5.63 8.52
CA PRO A 34 -7.67 -4.98 7.30
C PRO A 34 -6.80 -3.83 6.81
N TYR A 35 -6.26 -3.04 7.75
CA TYR A 35 -5.37 -1.92 7.45
C TYR A 35 -4.00 -2.34 6.86
N GLY A 36 -3.62 -3.61 7.02
CA GLY A 36 -2.43 -4.20 6.41
C GLY A 36 -2.51 -4.29 4.88
N LEU A 37 -3.68 -4.67 4.33
CA LEU A 37 -3.91 -4.66 2.89
C LEU A 37 -3.87 -3.24 2.32
N ARG A 38 -4.43 -2.26 3.04
CA ARG A 38 -4.37 -0.83 2.65
C ARG A 38 -2.93 -0.32 2.60
N HIS A 39 -2.09 -0.70 3.57
CA HIS A 39 -0.66 -0.41 3.52
C HIS A 39 0.05 -1.10 2.36
N ALA A 40 -0.22 -2.39 2.12
CA ALA A 40 0.37 -3.17 1.04
C ALA A 40 0.02 -2.58 -0.34
N ALA A 41 -1.26 -2.32 -0.62
CA ALA A 41 -1.70 -1.74 -1.88
C ALA A 41 -1.03 -0.39 -2.18
N VAL A 42 -0.96 0.50 -1.19
CA VAL A 42 -0.29 1.81 -1.34
C VAL A 42 1.22 1.64 -1.57
N SER A 43 1.91 0.77 -0.81
CA SER A 43 3.35 0.57 -1.02
C SER A 43 3.66 -0.10 -2.37
N THR A 44 2.82 -1.03 -2.84
CA THR A 44 2.91 -1.61 -4.18
C THR A 44 2.73 -0.56 -5.27
N TRP A 45 1.70 0.29 -5.20
CA TRP A 45 1.47 1.31 -6.24
C TRP A 45 2.63 2.33 -6.32
N LEU A 46 3.19 2.74 -5.18
CA LEU A 46 4.39 3.59 -5.17
C LEU A 46 5.61 2.85 -5.75
N GLY A 47 5.84 1.60 -5.36
CA GLY A 47 6.94 0.76 -5.85
C GLY A 47 6.87 0.50 -7.36
N SER A 48 5.67 0.34 -7.91
CA SER A 48 5.41 0.27 -9.36
C SER A 48 5.56 1.61 -10.09
N GLY A 49 5.89 2.70 -9.39
CA GLY A 49 6.09 4.02 -9.98
C GLY A 49 4.81 4.66 -10.50
N VAL A 50 3.68 4.46 -9.82
CA VAL A 50 2.43 5.21 -10.02
C VAL A 50 2.55 6.58 -9.33
N GLU A 51 2.06 7.63 -9.98
CA GLU A 51 2.16 9.00 -9.48
C GLU A 51 1.60 9.17 -8.05
N PRO A 52 2.34 9.80 -7.12
CA PRO A 52 1.92 9.99 -5.73
C PRO A 52 0.54 10.68 -5.59
N GLN A 53 0.18 11.59 -6.50
CA GLN A 53 -1.14 12.22 -6.50
C GLN A 53 -2.28 11.22 -6.77
N VAL A 54 -2.09 10.30 -7.72
CA VAL A 54 -3.05 9.25 -8.08
C VAL A 54 -3.15 8.21 -6.95
N VAL A 55 -2.03 7.85 -6.34
CA VAL A 55 -1.99 6.95 -5.17
C VAL A 55 -2.72 7.59 -3.97
N ALA A 56 -2.49 8.87 -3.69
CA ALA A 56 -3.17 9.60 -2.64
C ALA A 56 -4.69 9.66 -2.85
N ALA A 57 -5.14 9.97 -4.07
CA ALA A 57 -6.56 9.98 -4.44
C ALA A 57 -7.20 8.60 -4.29
N ARG A 58 -6.57 7.53 -4.82
CA ARG A 58 -7.06 6.14 -4.68
C ARG A 58 -7.10 5.65 -3.24
N ALA A 59 -6.19 6.13 -2.38
CA ALA A 59 -6.20 5.84 -0.96
C ALA A 59 -7.22 6.69 -0.17
N GLY A 60 -7.78 7.75 -0.75
CA GLY A 60 -8.69 8.67 -0.07
C GLY A 60 -8.01 9.49 1.04
N HIS A 61 -6.78 9.96 0.81
CA HIS A 61 -6.06 10.85 1.74
C HIS A 61 -5.18 11.87 1.02
N GLY A 62 -4.88 13.01 1.64
CA GLY A 62 -4.03 14.04 1.04
C GLY A 62 -2.58 13.59 0.79
N VAL A 63 -1.93 14.19 -0.21
CA VAL A 63 -0.53 13.89 -0.59
C VAL A 63 0.46 14.15 0.55
N ALA A 64 0.19 15.12 1.43
CA ALA A 64 0.99 15.34 2.64
C ALA A 64 0.93 14.15 3.62
N VAL A 65 -0.20 13.44 3.71
CA VAL A 65 -0.33 12.21 4.52
C VAL A 65 0.42 11.06 3.84
N LEU A 66 0.34 10.95 2.51
CA LEU A 66 1.10 9.97 1.74
C LEU A 66 2.60 10.10 2.00
N PHE A 67 3.20 11.28 1.83
CA PHE A 67 4.62 11.47 2.10
C PHE A 67 4.98 11.23 3.57
N ARG A 68 4.19 11.75 4.53
CA ARG A 68 4.43 11.54 5.97
C ARG A 68 4.46 10.07 6.39
N VAL A 69 3.64 9.20 5.76
CA VAL A 69 3.48 7.80 6.16
C VAL A 69 4.31 6.84 5.29
N TYR A 70 4.56 7.18 4.03
CA TYR A 70 5.14 6.29 3.02
C TYR A 70 6.44 6.80 2.37
N ALA A 71 7.08 7.86 2.89
CA ALA A 71 8.41 8.29 2.42
C ALA A 71 9.43 7.14 2.35
N LYS A 72 9.44 6.25 3.35
CA LYS A 72 10.27 5.02 3.38
C LYS A 72 10.04 4.03 2.21
N CYS A 73 8.94 4.16 1.48
CA CYS A 73 8.64 3.38 0.27
C CYS A 73 9.09 4.11 -1.02
N LEU A 74 9.51 5.37 -0.90
CA LEU A 74 10.01 6.22 -1.99
C LEU A 74 11.54 6.35 -1.99
N ASP A 75 12.24 5.99 -0.91
CA ASP A 75 13.71 5.97 -0.89
C ASP A 75 14.30 5.02 -1.96
N GLY A 76 13.58 3.93 -2.30
CA GLY A 76 13.92 3.06 -3.43
C GLY A 76 13.50 3.63 -4.81
N ALA A 77 12.62 4.62 -4.85
CA ALA A 77 12.09 5.17 -6.11
C ALA A 77 13.10 6.05 -6.86
N PHE A 78 14.11 6.62 -6.19
CA PHE A 78 15.18 7.39 -6.87
C PHE A 78 15.92 6.58 -7.94
N ALA A 79 16.17 5.29 -7.67
CA ALA A 79 16.81 4.37 -8.63
C ALA A 79 15.93 4.13 -9.88
N ASN A 80 14.60 4.19 -9.73
CA ASN A 80 13.64 4.06 -10.84
C ASN A 80 13.32 5.42 -11.52
N ALA A 81 13.51 6.53 -10.80
CA ALA A 81 13.27 7.88 -11.30
C ALA A 81 14.35 8.34 -12.29
N ASN A 82 15.64 8.14 -11.98
CA ASN A 82 16.73 8.59 -12.84
C ASN A 82 16.67 8.00 -14.27
N PRO A 83 16.44 6.69 -14.48
CA PRO A 83 16.26 6.13 -15.83
C PRO A 83 15.04 6.71 -16.58
N ARG A 84 13.94 7.02 -15.87
CA ARG A 84 12.74 7.66 -16.44
C ARG A 84 13.00 9.11 -16.86
N ILE A 85 13.69 9.89 -16.02
CA ILE A 85 14.11 11.25 -16.32
C ILE A 85 15.02 11.26 -17.55
N GLU A 86 16.01 10.37 -17.59
CA GLU A 86 16.94 10.25 -18.72
C GLU A 86 16.27 9.77 -20.01
N ALA A 87 15.24 8.92 -19.93
CA ALA A 87 14.41 8.57 -21.09
C ALA A 87 13.61 9.78 -21.60
N ALA A 88 13.00 10.57 -20.70
CA ALA A 88 12.29 11.79 -21.07
C ALA A 88 13.22 12.85 -21.71
N ARG A 89 14.44 13.01 -21.18
CA ARG A 89 15.47 13.89 -21.75
C ARG A 89 15.92 13.45 -23.15
N ARG A 90 15.96 12.14 -23.44
CA ARG A 90 16.30 11.60 -24.77
C ARG A 90 15.16 11.70 -25.78
N ASN A 91 13.91 11.55 -25.35
CA ASN A 91 12.74 11.59 -26.23
C ASN A 91 12.25 13.02 -26.54
N GLY A 92 12.86 14.05 -25.95
CA GLY A 92 12.54 15.47 -26.16
C GLY A 92 13.47 16.20 -27.13
N ARG A 93 14.10 15.48 -28.08
CA ARG A 93 15.05 16.01 -29.07
C ARG A 93 14.81 15.37 -30.44
#